data_AF-A0AAD4T0X6-F1
#
_entry.id   AF-A0AAD4T0X6-F1
#
_cell.length_a   1.000
_cell.length_b   1.000
_cell.length_c   1.000
_cell.angle_alpha   90.00
_cell.angle_beta   90.00
_cell.angle_gamma   90.00
#
_symmetry.space_group_name_H-M   'P 1'
#
loop_
_entity.id
_entity.type
_entity.pdbx_description
1 polymer ?
#
loop_
_entity_poly.entity_id
_entity_poly.type
_entity_poly.pdbx_seq_one_letter_code
_entity_poly.pdbx_strand_id
1 'polypeptide(L)'
;MNLIVSKWLEGHREEKRLQTMESDGAERVANDDQNHDFMDVLMSVLDEGKEDHFFGYNRDTVIKGTCLNLILAGSDTTSVTLTWALSLVLTNPSVLKKAQDELDTKVGKERNVEGHDIDDLVYLQAIVKETLRLYPPTPLSVPHEAMEDCIVSGYEVKAGTRLLVHLWKLQRDPRVWSNPSEFKPERFLPRQDGGIGGEKHT
;
A
#
# COMPACT_ATOMS: atom_id res chain seq x y z
N MET A 1 20.71 1.76 10.17
CA MET A 1 19.72 0.94 9.43
C MET A 1 20.30 -0.41 9.01
N ASN A 2 21.38 -0.46 8.21
CA ASN A 2 22.00 -1.73 7.78
C ASN A 2 22.33 -2.71 8.94
N LEU A 3 22.92 -2.22 10.03
CA LEU A 3 23.23 -3.04 11.21
C LEU A 3 21.99 -3.68 11.86
N ILE A 4 20.85 -2.97 11.84
CA ILE A 4 19.59 -3.45 12.43
C ILE A 4 19.02 -4.59 11.58
N VAL A 5 18.97 -4.39 10.26
CA VAL A 5 18.44 -5.41 9.33
C VAL A 5 19.34 -6.64 9.28
N SER A 6 20.66 -6.48 9.39
CA SER A 6 21.58 -7.62 9.51
C SER A 6 21.32 -8.44 10.77
N LYS A 7 21.17 -7.79 11.94
CA LYS A 7 20.83 -8.50 13.18
C LYS A 7 19.47 -9.18 13.12
N TRP A 8 18.51 -8.55 12.46
CA TRP A 8 17.18 -9.12 12.26
C TRP A 8 17.24 -10.39 11.40
N LEU A 9 17.97 -10.35 10.28
CA LEU A 9 18.22 -11.52 9.43
C LEU A 9 18.97 -12.64 10.16
N GLU A 10 19.98 -12.29 10.96
CA GLU A 10 20.71 -13.25 11.81
C GLU A 10 19.76 -13.94 12.80
N GLY A 11 18.83 -13.18 13.41
CA GLY A 11 17.80 -13.74 14.30
C GLY A 11 16.91 -14.78 13.61
N HIS A 12 16.41 -14.47 12.40
CA HIS A 12 15.52 -15.38 11.67
C HIS A 12 16.25 -16.68 11.26
N ARG A 13 17.54 -16.58 10.94
CA ARG A 13 18.37 -17.75 10.63
C ARG A 13 18.56 -18.65 11.85
N GLU A 14 18.80 -18.07 13.01
CA GLU A 14 18.97 -18.84 14.24
C GLU A 14 17.67 -19.54 14.62
N GLU A 15 16.53 -18.85 14.53
CA GLU A 15 15.21 -19.44 14.77
C GLU A 15 14.90 -20.60 13.80
N LYS A 16 15.12 -20.40 12.49
CA LYS A 16 14.96 -21.46 11.47
C LYS A 16 15.87 -22.67 11.76
N ARG A 17 17.10 -22.44 12.23
CA ARG A 17 18.05 -23.51 12.59
C ARG A 17 17.55 -24.30 13.80
N LEU A 18 17.09 -23.61 14.85
CA LEU A 18 16.56 -24.25 16.06
C LEU A 18 15.33 -25.11 15.73
N GLN A 19 14.41 -24.60 14.90
CA GLN A 19 13.23 -25.34 14.45
C GLN A 19 13.59 -26.61 13.65
N THR A 20 14.60 -26.53 12.79
CA THR A 20 15.06 -27.70 12.02
C THR A 20 15.62 -28.78 12.95
N MET A 21 16.42 -28.38 13.96
CA MET A 21 17.02 -29.29 14.95
C MET A 21 15.98 -29.96 15.86
N GLU A 22 14.88 -29.27 16.18
CA GLU A 22 13.76 -29.86 16.93
C GLU A 22 12.93 -30.84 16.08
N SER A 23 12.81 -30.58 14.77
CA SER A 23 12.04 -31.42 13.84
C SER A 23 12.73 -32.73 13.42
N ASP A 24 14.06 -32.83 13.55
CA ASP A 24 14.81 -34.06 13.24
C ASP A 24 14.68 -35.13 14.35
N GLY A 25 14.10 -34.79 15.51
CA GLY A 25 13.89 -35.69 16.66
C GLY A 25 12.44 -36.20 16.86
N ALA A 26 11.46 -35.67 16.13
CA ALA A 26 10.05 -36.02 16.26
C ALA A 26 9.40 -36.12 14.87
N GLU A 27 8.50 -37.10 14.66
CA GLU A 27 7.70 -37.21 13.43
C GLU A 27 7.10 -35.84 13.06
N ARG A 28 7.20 -35.46 11.77
CA ARG A 28 6.65 -34.23 11.20
C ARG A 28 5.13 -34.15 11.44
N VAL A 29 4.74 -33.68 12.61
CA VAL A 29 3.46 -33.00 12.78
C VAL A 29 3.66 -31.66 12.10
N ALA A 30 3.03 -31.47 10.94
CA ALA A 30 2.98 -30.18 10.27
C ALA A 30 2.30 -29.19 11.21
N ASN A 31 3.11 -28.49 12.00
CA ASN A 31 2.65 -27.41 12.85
C ASN A 31 2.50 -26.20 11.91
N ASP A 32 1.36 -26.12 11.24
CA ASP A 32 0.89 -25.02 10.37
C ASP A 32 0.69 -23.70 11.14
N ASP A 33 1.19 -23.63 12.38
CA ASP A 33 1.02 -22.55 13.36
C ASP A 33 2.34 -21.78 13.59
N GLN A 34 3.38 -22.02 12.78
CA GLN A 34 4.53 -21.12 12.74
C GLN A 34 4.15 -19.87 11.96
N ASN A 35 3.98 -18.76 12.68
CA ASN A 35 3.67 -17.46 12.13
C ASN A 35 4.90 -16.91 11.36
N HIS A 36 5.15 -17.45 10.17
CA HIS A 36 6.23 -17.02 9.29
C HIS A 36 6.02 -15.58 8.86
N ASP A 37 7.06 -14.77 8.97
CA ASP A 37 7.00 -13.40 8.49
C ASP A 37 7.54 -13.26 7.05
N PHE A 38 7.51 -12.03 6.53
CA PHE A 38 7.96 -11.76 5.16
C PHE A 38 9.43 -12.16 4.93
N MET A 39 10.30 -12.00 5.93
CA MET A 39 11.70 -12.37 5.83
C MET A 39 11.88 -13.89 5.77
N ASP A 40 11.11 -14.65 6.55
CA ASP A 40 11.12 -16.12 6.51
C ASP A 40 10.72 -16.67 5.14
N VAL A 41 9.65 -16.11 4.59
CA VAL A 41 9.16 -16.48 3.25
C VAL A 41 10.21 -16.12 2.21
N LEU A 42 10.77 -14.90 2.27
CA LEU A 42 11.79 -14.46 1.32
C LEU A 42 13.07 -15.30 1.38
N MET A 43 13.52 -15.67 2.57
CA MET A 43 14.64 -16.60 2.74
C MET A 43 14.34 -17.95 2.08
N SER A 44 13.17 -18.53 2.36
CA SER A 44 12.80 -19.84 1.84
C SER A 44 12.72 -19.86 0.32
N VAL A 45 12.12 -18.83 -0.29
CA VAL A 45 12.07 -18.67 -1.76
C VAL A 45 13.47 -18.55 -2.37
N LEU A 46 14.38 -17.85 -1.71
CA LEU A 46 15.74 -17.64 -2.25
C LEU A 46 16.69 -18.82 -1.96
N ASP A 47 16.41 -19.64 -0.96
CA ASP A 47 17.13 -20.87 -0.64
C ASP A 47 16.79 -22.02 -1.62
N GLU A 48 15.59 -22.01 -2.20
CA GLU A 48 15.18 -22.95 -3.26
C GLU A 48 15.87 -22.68 -4.62
N GLY A 49 16.41 -21.48 -4.80
CA GLY A 49 17.14 -21.09 -6.00
C GLY A 49 18.53 -21.72 -6.09
N LYS A 50 18.90 -22.22 -7.27
CA LYS A 50 20.26 -22.73 -7.55
C LYS A 50 21.32 -21.64 -7.69
N GLU A 51 20.91 -20.38 -7.71
CA GLU A 51 21.80 -19.22 -7.89
C GLU A 51 22.12 -18.58 -6.53
N ASP A 52 23.42 -18.41 -6.25
CA ASP A 52 23.88 -17.70 -5.05
C ASP A 52 23.93 -16.17 -5.23
N HIS A 53 23.75 -15.71 -6.48
CA HIS A 53 23.79 -14.30 -6.84
C HIS A 53 22.57 -13.92 -7.67
N PHE A 54 21.92 -12.83 -7.27
CA PHE A 54 20.77 -12.26 -7.95
C PHE A 54 21.17 -10.88 -8.46
N PHE A 55 21.24 -10.72 -9.78
CA PHE A 55 21.67 -9.47 -10.42
C PHE A 55 23.02 -8.93 -9.91
N GLY A 56 23.97 -9.83 -9.61
CA GLY A 56 25.30 -9.48 -9.09
C GLY A 56 25.38 -9.21 -7.58
N TYR A 57 24.27 -9.35 -6.85
CA TYR A 57 24.23 -9.22 -5.40
C TYR A 57 24.06 -10.59 -4.73
N ASN A 58 24.70 -10.78 -3.57
CA ASN A 58 24.50 -11.99 -2.79
C ASN A 58 23.09 -12.02 -2.16
N ARG A 59 22.64 -13.23 -1.80
CA ARG A 59 21.32 -13.49 -1.21
C ARG A 59 21.01 -12.58 -0.01
N ASP A 60 21.95 -12.42 0.92
CA ASP A 60 21.79 -11.56 2.10
C ASP A 60 21.52 -10.10 1.74
N THR A 61 22.20 -9.57 0.73
CA THR A 61 22.02 -8.20 0.29
C THR A 61 20.63 -8.01 -0.30
N VAL A 62 20.14 -8.98 -1.08
CA VAL A 62 18.79 -8.95 -1.64
C VAL A 62 17.74 -9.04 -0.55
N ILE A 63 17.88 -9.97 0.40
CA ILE A 63 16.94 -10.10 1.53
C ILE A 63 16.88 -8.80 2.33
N LYS A 64 18.03 -8.32 2.80
CA LYS A 64 18.11 -7.10 3.62
C LYS A 64 17.61 -5.88 2.85
N GLY A 65 18.00 -5.74 1.59
CA GLY A 65 17.59 -4.63 0.73
C GLY A 65 16.08 -4.61 0.50
N THR A 66 15.49 -5.77 0.21
CA THR A 66 14.05 -5.91 -0.06
C THR A 66 13.21 -5.64 1.19
N CYS A 67 13.55 -6.27 2.32
CA CYS A 67 12.82 -6.05 3.57
C CYS A 67 12.95 -4.59 4.04
N LEU A 68 14.13 -3.99 3.89
CA LEU A 68 14.32 -2.59 4.24
C LEU A 68 13.48 -1.67 3.35
N ASN A 69 13.46 -1.93 2.04
CA ASN A 69 12.67 -1.15 1.09
C ASN A 69 11.18 -1.22 1.42
N LEU A 70 10.66 -2.39 1.81
CA LEU A 70 9.27 -2.55 2.23
C LEU A 70 8.93 -1.71 3.47
N ILE A 71 9.79 -1.71 4.48
CA ILE A 71 9.60 -0.91 5.71
C ILE A 71 9.59 0.58 5.38
N LEU A 72 10.56 1.05 4.59
CA LEU A 72 10.66 2.47 4.23
C LEU A 72 9.44 2.92 3.40
N ALA A 73 9.09 2.15 2.38
CA ALA A 73 7.97 2.46 1.50
C ALA A 73 6.64 2.45 2.26
N GLY A 74 6.44 1.51 3.19
CA GLY A 74 5.19 1.36 3.94
C GLY A 74 5.05 2.31 5.14
N SER A 75 6.15 2.76 5.74
CA SER A 75 6.11 3.54 6.99
C SER A 75 5.77 5.02 6.74
N ASP A 76 6.60 5.71 5.96
CA ASP A 76 6.47 7.16 5.77
C ASP A 76 5.19 7.52 5.01
N THR A 77 4.87 6.77 3.94
CA THR A 77 3.69 7.02 3.10
C THR A 77 2.39 6.83 3.88
N THR A 78 2.30 5.78 4.69
CA THR A 78 1.13 5.49 5.54
C THR A 78 0.99 6.53 6.65
N SER A 79 2.09 6.91 7.30
CA SER A 79 2.08 7.94 8.35
C SER A 79 1.56 9.29 7.83
N VAL A 80 2.04 9.73 6.67
CA VAL A 80 1.56 10.96 6.01
C VAL A 80 0.08 10.85 5.66
N THR A 81 -0.35 9.72 5.08
CA THR A 81 -1.76 9.49 4.72
C THR A 81 -2.67 9.57 5.95
N LEU A 82 -2.33 8.86 7.03
CA LEU A 82 -3.11 8.86 8.27
C LEU A 82 -3.16 10.25 8.91
N THR A 83 -2.05 10.99 8.89
CA THR A 83 -2.00 12.36 9.41
C THR A 83 -3.01 13.26 8.71
N TRP A 84 -3.06 13.21 7.37
CA TRP A 84 -4.04 13.98 6.60
C TRP A 84 -5.46 13.46 6.77
N ALA A 85 -5.67 12.14 6.81
CA ALA A 85 -6.99 11.55 7.02
C ALA A 85 -7.61 12.04 8.34
N LEU A 86 -6.84 11.96 9.43
CA LEU A 86 -7.29 12.43 10.74
C LEU A 86 -7.55 13.94 10.73
N SER A 87 -6.65 14.74 10.15
CA SER A 87 -6.83 16.20 10.03
C SER A 87 -8.12 16.55 9.28
N LEU A 88 -8.39 15.89 8.16
CA LEU A 88 -9.58 16.10 7.34
C LEU A 88 -10.86 15.67 8.05
N VAL A 89 -10.87 14.50 8.68
CA VAL A 89 -12.04 14.02 9.42
C VAL A 89 -12.36 14.91 10.61
N LEU A 90 -11.35 15.32 11.40
CA LEU A 90 -11.55 16.18 12.57
C LEU A 90 -12.00 17.60 12.22
N THR A 91 -11.64 18.10 11.05
CA THR A 91 -12.08 19.42 10.55
C THR A 91 -13.42 19.39 9.81
N ASN A 92 -13.99 18.21 9.57
CA ASN A 92 -15.28 18.02 8.89
C ASN A 92 -16.25 17.19 9.76
N PRO A 93 -16.96 17.82 10.73
CA PRO A 93 -17.80 17.11 11.70
C PRO A 93 -18.89 16.22 11.07
N SER A 94 -19.45 16.63 9.92
CA SER A 94 -20.44 15.84 9.20
C SER A 94 -19.85 14.53 8.64
N VAL A 95 -18.60 14.56 8.17
CA VAL A 95 -17.88 13.37 7.70
C VAL A 95 -17.56 12.45 8.86
N LEU A 96 -17.06 13.01 9.98
CA LEU A 96 -16.81 12.24 11.20
C LEU A 96 -18.08 11.52 11.68
N LYS A 97 -19.21 12.24 11.72
CA LYS A 97 -20.48 11.66 12.17
C LYS A 97 -20.92 10.49 11.29
N LYS A 98 -20.84 10.64 9.96
CA LYS A 98 -21.18 9.55 9.02
C LYS A 98 -20.26 8.33 9.17
N ALA A 99 -18.97 8.54 9.39
CA ALA A 99 -18.03 7.43 9.62
C ALA A 99 -18.33 6.69 10.93
N GLN A 100 -18.68 7.43 11.99
CA GLN A 100 -19.13 6.83 13.26
C GLN A 100 -20.44 6.06 13.10
N ASP A 101 -21.41 6.62 12.37
CA ASP A 101 -22.70 5.96 12.13
C ASP A 101 -22.52 4.67 11.30
N GLU A 102 -21.61 4.66 10.32
CA GLU A 102 -21.23 3.45 9.58
C GLU A 102 -20.62 2.39 10.50
N LEU A 103 -19.65 2.76 11.34
CA LEU A 103 -19.02 1.84 12.30
C LEU A 103 -20.03 1.28 13.31
N ASP A 104 -20.86 2.14 13.90
CA ASP A 104 -21.90 1.75 14.85
C ASP A 104 -22.91 0.77 14.21
N THR A 105 -23.20 0.94 12.91
CA THR A 105 -24.16 0.08 12.19
C THR A 105 -23.55 -1.25 11.74
N LYS A 106 -22.32 -1.24 11.24
CA LYS A 106 -21.68 -2.41 10.60
C LYS A 106 -20.92 -3.28 11.59
N VAL A 107 -20.28 -2.68 12.58
CA VAL A 107 -19.40 -3.36 13.54
C VAL A 107 -20.02 -3.39 14.94
N GLY A 108 -20.65 -2.29 15.35
CA GLY A 108 -21.19 -2.12 16.70
C GLY A 108 -20.10 -1.73 17.72
N LYS A 109 -20.44 -1.77 19.01
CA LYS A 109 -19.60 -1.24 20.11
C LYS A 109 -18.91 -2.30 20.95
N GLU A 110 -19.24 -3.58 20.73
CA GLU A 110 -18.80 -4.69 21.59
C GLU A 110 -17.48 -5.33 21.12
N ARG A 111 -16.98 -4.96 19.94
CA ARG A 111 -15.75 -5.51 19.37
C ARG A 111 -14.98 -4.49 18.55
N ASN A 112 -13.71 -4.80 18.28
CA ASN A 112 -12.88 -4.04 17.35
C ASN A 112 -13.22 -4.38 15.89
N VAL A 113 -12.84 -3.47 14.99
CA VAL A 113 -12.88 -3.69 13.53
C VAL A 113 -11.90 -4.81 13.16
N GLU A 114 -12.35 -5.74 12.35
CA GLU A 114 -11.57 -6.84 11.80
C GLU A 114 -11.44 -6.72 10.28
N GLY A 115 -10.50 -7.49 9.69
CA GLY A 115 -10.21 -7.39 8.26
C GLY A 115 -11.41 -7.66 7.35
N HIS A 116 -12.31 -8.57 7.76
CA HIS A 116 -13.50 -8.91 6.99
C HIS A 116 -14.57 -7.80 6.99
N ASP A 117 -14.54 -6.87 7.97
CA ASP A 117 -15.49 -5.75 8.03
C ASP A 117 -15.20 -4.70 6.97
N ILE A 118 -13.95 -4.62 6.48
CA ILE A 118 -13.49 -3.54 5.60
C ILE A 118 -14.37 -3.40 4.37
N ASP A 119 -14.83 -4.52 3.81
CA ASP A 119 -15.69 -4.56 2.61
C ASP A 119 -17.03 -3.84 2.83
N ASP A 120 -17.53 -3.85 4.07
CA ASP A 120 -18.78 -3.20 4.48
C ASP A 120 -18.61 -1.73 4.89
N LEU A 121 -17.38 -1.29 5.15
CA LEU A 121 -17.04 0.07 5.60
C LEU A 121 -16.78 1.02 4.40
N VAL A 122 -17.78 1.14 3.53
CA VAL A 122 -17.70 1.83 2.24
C VAL A 122 -17.39 3.33 2.40
N TYR A 123 -17.97 3.99 3.40
CA TYR A 123 -17.75 5.41 3.68
C TYR A 123 -16.35 5.67 4.24
N LEU A 124 -15.84 4.81 5.12
CA LEU A 124 -14.44 4.86 5.56
C LEU A 124 -13.46 4.64 4.39
N GLN A 125 -13.73 3.67 3.51
CA GLN A 125 -12.94 3.51 2.28
C GLN A 125 -12.97 4.79 1.42
N ALA A 126 -14.14 5.43 1.32
CA ALA A 126 -14.30 6.68 0.57
C ALA A 126 -13.51 7.84 1.20
N ILE A 127 -13.46 7.93 2.53
CA ILE A 127 -12.61 8.89 3.27
C ILE A 127 -11.13 8.69 2.93
N VAL A 128 -10.65 7.45 2.92
CA VAL A 128 -9.25 7.14 2.59
C VAL A 128 -8.95 7.50 1.14
N LYS A 129 -9.83 7.15 0.20
CA LYS A 129 -9.69 7.50 -1.24
C LYS A 129 -9.66 9.01 -1.46
N GLU A 130 -10.56 9.76 -0.82
CA GLU A 130 -10.59 11.23 -0.94
C GLU A 130 -9.40 11.88 -0.24
N THR A 131 -8.91 11.31 0.86
CA THR A 131 -7.67 11.75 1.50
C THR A 131 -6.49 11.57 0.55
N LEU A 132 -6.34 10.41 -0.10
CA LEU A 132 -5.26 10.16 -1.05
C LEU A 132 -5.36 11.02 -2.32
N ARG A 133 -6.57 11.40 -2.73
CA ARG A 133 -6.78 12.35 -3.84
C ARG A 133 -6.31 13.76 -3.47
N LEU A 134 -6.65 14.24 -2.28
CA LEU A 134 -6.22 15.56 -1.85
C LEU A 134 -4.75 15.55 -1.41
N TYR A 135 -4.30 14.61 -0.62
CA TYR A 135 -2.96 14.63 -0.05
C TYR A 135 -2.21 13.34 -0.37
N PRO A 136 -1.84 13.14 -1.65
CA PRO A 136 -1.01 12.00 -2.02
C PRO A 136 0.37 12.12 -1.31
N PRO A 137 0.84 11.08 -0.61
CA PRO A 137 2.15 11.11 0.06
C PRO A 137 3.33 11.35 -0.91
N THR A 138 3.16 10.97 -2.17
CA THR A 138 4.14 11.12 -3.25
C THR A 138 3.58 12.01 -4.37
N PRO A 139 3.54 13.36 -4.20
CA PRO A 139 2.83 14.26 -5.11
C PRO A 139 3.39 14.31 -6.55
N LEU A 140 4.62 13.84 -6.76
CA LEU A 140 5.29 13.73 -8.06
C LEU A 140 5.43 12.27 -8.55
N SER A 141 4.78 11.32 -7.87
CA SER A 141 4.99 9.87 -8.06
C SER A 141 6.46 9.46 -7.85
N VAL A 142 6.76 8.18 -8.08
CA VAL A 142 8.14 7.70 -8.25
C VAL A 142 8.62 8.13 -9.64
N PRO A 143 9.88 8.59 -9.80
CA PRO A 143 10.43 8.88 -11.11
C PRO A 143 10.45 7.64 -12.02
N HIS A 144 9.96 7.78 -13.25
CA HIS A 144 10.13 6.79 -14.30
C HIS A 144 11.21 7.25 -15.27
N GLU A 145 11.88 6.33 -15.94
CA GLU A 145 12.88 6.64 -16.96
C GLU A 145 12.52 5.93 -18.27
N ALA A 146 12.59 6.65 -19.39
CA ALA A 146 12.36 6.05 -20.71
C ALA A 146 13.49 5.06 -21.03
N MET A 147 13.16 3.78 -21.18
CA MET A 147 14.15 2.75 -21.49
C MET A 147 14.64 2.80 -22.95
N GLU A 148 13.82 3.35 -23.84
CA GLU A 148 14.11 3.52 -25.27
C GLU A 148 13.47 4.82 -25.78
N ASP A 149 13.90 5.26 -26.96
CA ASP A 149 13.29 6.38 -27.66
C ASP A 149 11.82 6.06 -27.96
N CYS A 150 10.90 6.94 -27.55
CA CYS A 150 9.46 6.73 -27.73
C CYS A 150 8.72 8.03 -28.07
N ILE A 151 7.46 7.91 -28.47
CA ILE A 151 6.59 9.05 -28.77
C ILE A 151 5.42 9.07 -27.78
N VAL A 152 5.24 10.18 -27.06
CA VAL A 152 4.14 10.38 -26.11
C VAL A 152 3.32 11.58 -26.56
N SER A 153 2.04 11.37 -26.89
CA SER A 153 1.13 12.44 -27.35
C SER A 153 1.71 13.28 -28.51
N GLY A 154 2.47 12.65 -29.42
CA GLY A 154 3.12 13.31 -30.55
C GLY A 154 4.48 13.94 -30.26
N TYR A 155 4.98 13.87 -29.03
CA TYR A 155 6.31 14.37 -28.64
C TYR A 155 7.33 13.24 -28.59
N GLU A 156 8.50 13.44 -29.19
CA GLU A 156 9.63 12.53 -29.04
C GLU A 156 10.24 12.62 -27.64
N VAL A 157 10.41 11.48 -26.98
CA VAL A 157 11.05 11.31 -25.68
C VAL A 157 12.25 10.39 -25.88
N LYS A 158 13.45 10.88 -25.55
CA LYS A 158 14.69 10.12 -25.71
C LYS A 158 14.92 9.15 -24.56
N ALA A 159 15.56 8.02 -24.85
CA ALA A 159 16.03 7.09 -23.82
C ALA A 159 16.83 7.83 -22.73
N GLY A 160 16.62 7.45 -21.46
CA GLY A 160 17.21 8.11 -20.29
C GLY A 160 16.46 9.37 -19.83
N THR A 161 15.42 9.82 -20.54
CA THR A 161 14.57 10.94 -20.07
C THR A 161 13.78 10.51 -18.84
N ARG A 162 13.83 11.32 -17.78
CA ARG A 162 13.06 11.09 -16.55
C ARG A 162 11.68 11.74 -16.61
N LEU A 163 10.66 10.95 -16.33
CA LEU A 163 9.27 11.35 -16.21
C LEU A 163 8.87 11.46 -14.73
N LEU A 164 8.34 12.62 -14.35
CA LEU A 164 7.71 12.88 -13.06
C LEU A 164 6.22 13.14 -13.28
N VAL A 165 5.36 12.34 -12.66
CA VAL A 165 3.91 12.50 -12.79
C VAL A 165 3.40 13.40 -11.68
N HIS A 166 2.93 14.60 -12.03
CA HIS A 166 2.43 15.57 -11.05
C HIS A 166 1.02 15.20 -10.55
N LEU A 167 0.94 14.15 -9.72
CA LEU A 167 -0.29 13.63 -9.12
C LEU A 167 -1.08 14.72 -8.38
N TRP A 168 -0.39 15.59 -7.63
CA TRP A 168 -1.03 16.69 -6.89
C TRP A 168 -1.87 17.60 -7.79
N LYS A 169 -1.33 17.96 -8.97
CA LYS A 169 -2.02 18.80 -9.96
C LYS A 169 -3.13 18.01 -10.65
N LEU A 170 -2.86 16.78 -11.05
CA LEU A 170 -3.83 15.92 -11.74
C LEU A 170 -5.08 15.66 -10.87
N GLN A 171 -4.88 15.33 -9.60
CA GLN A 171 -5.95 15.03 -8.65
C GLN A 171 -6.73 16.28 -8.20
N ARG A 172 -6.30 17.48 -8.60
CA ARG A 172 -6.98 18.76 -8.36
C ARG A 172 -7.41 19.47 -9.64
N ASP A 173 -7.33 18.81 -10.79
CA ASP A 173 -7.70 19.42 -12.05
C ASP A 173 -9.23 19.66 -12.07
N PRO A 174 -9.71 20.92 -12.15
CA PRO A 174 -11.14 21.22 -12.16
C PRO A 174 -11.87 20.66 -13.39
N ARG A 175 -11.14 20.28 -14.45
CA ARG A 175 -11.69 19.61 -15.64
C ARG A 175 -12.08 18.16 -15.38
N VAL A 176 -11.49 17.55 -14.35
CA VAL A 176 -11.73 16.15 -13.95
C VAL A 176 -12.54 16.08 -12.65
N TRP A 177 -12.25 16.98 -11.71
CA TRP A 177 -12.83 16.98 -10.37
C TRP A 177 -13.63 18.26 -10.13
N SER A 178 -14.95 18.14 -9.97
CA SER A 178 -15.80 19.27 -9.53
C SER A 178 -15.38 19.71 -8.14
N ASN A 179 -15.29 21.02 -7.84
CA ASN A 179 -14.81 21.54 -6.55
C ASN A 179 -13.53 20.80 -6.05
N PRO A 180 -12.43 20.83 -6.81
CA PRO A 180 -11.29 19.92 -6.62
C PRO A 180 -10.58 20.06 -5.27
N SER A 181 -10.72 21.22 -4.62
CA SER A 181 -10.10 21.51 -3.33
C SER A 181 -10.98 21.15 -2.13
N GLU A 182 -12.25 20.81 -2.34
CA GLU A 182 -13.16 20.39 -1.27
C GLU A 182 -12.94 18.92 -0.91
N PHE A 183 -12.92 18.63 0.39
CA PHE A 183 -12.92 17.27 0.91
C PHE A 183 -14.34 16.70 0.86
N LYS A 184 -14.61 15.82 -0.11
CA LYS A 184 -15.92 15.24 -0.34
C LYS A 184 -15.83 13.72 -0.56
N PRO A 185 -15.80 12.91 0.53
CA PRO A 185 -15.76 11.45 0.44
C PRO A 185 -16.87 10.87 -0.46
N GLU A 186 -18.02 11.55 -0.55
CA GLU A 186 -19.15 11.13 -1.37
C GLU A 186 -18.81 10.92 -2.86
N ARG A 187 -17.68 11.45 -3.36
CA ARG A 187 -17.18 11.19 -4.72
C ARG A 187 -16.89 9.72 -4.99
N PHE A 188 -16.47 8.99 -3.95
CA PHE A 188 -16.06 7.59 -4.05
C PHE A 188 -17.11 6.61 -3.58
N LEU A 189 -18.31 7.09 -3.26
CA LEU A 189 -19.44 6.21 -2.99
C LEU A 189 -20.00 5.64 -4.30
N PRO A 190 -20.51 4.39 -4.28
CA PRO A 190 -21.24 3.85 -5.40
C PRO A 190 -22.36 4.80 -5.80
N ARG A 191 -22.53 5.06 -7.10
CA ARG A 191 -23.73 5.75 -7.59
C ARG A 191 -24.93 4.88 -7.21
N GLN A 192 -25.88 5.44 -6.49
CA GLN A 192 -27.20 4.83 -6.41
C GLN A 192 -27.83 5.00 -7.78
N ASP A 193 -27.78 3.96 -8.61
CA ASP A 193 -28.48 3.92 -9.89
C ASP A 193 -29.99 3.84 -9.60
N GLY A 194 -30.58 5.00 -9.36
CA GLY A 194 -32.02 5.22 -9.22
C GLY A 194 -32.48 6.25 -10.23
N GLY A 195 -32.84 5.81 -11.44
CA GLY A 195 -33.70 6.56 -12.36
C GLY A 195 -33.05 7.11 -13.64
N ILE A 196 -33.31 6.40 -14.74
CA ILE A 196 -33.60 6.85 -16.11
C ILE A 196 -33.12 8.25 -16.50
N GLY A 197 -32.19 8.31 -17.46
CA GLY A 197 -31.84 9.53 -18.18
C GLY A 197 -30.63 9.30 -19.07
N GLY A 198 -30.82 8.53 -20.14
CA GLY A 198 -29.79 8.39 -21.16
C GLY A 198 -29.60 9.70 -21.89
N GLU A 199 -28.36 10.20 -21.92
CA GLU A 199 -27.87 11.02 -23.02
C GLU A 199 -26.43 10.61 -23.30
N LYS A 200 -26.29 9.79 -24.34
CA LYS A 200 -25.02 9.61 -25.04
C LYS A 200 -24.72 10.96 -25.70
N HIS A 201 -23.54 11.51 -25.46
CA HIS A 201 -22.96 12.47 -26.39
C HIS A 201 -21.73 11.84 -27.02
N THR A 202 -21.87 11.71 -28.34
CA THR A 202 -20.89 11.51 -29.40
C THR A 202 -19.59 12.27 -29.21
#